data_AF-A0A059GC16-F1
#
_entry.id   AF-A0A059GC16-F1
#
_cell.length_a   1.000
_cell.length_b   1.000
_cell.length_c   1.000
_cell.angle_alpha   90.00
_cell.angle_beta   90.00
_cell.angle_gamma   90.00
#
_symmetry.space_group_name_H-M   'P 1'
#
loop_
_entity.id
_entity.type
_entity.pdbx_description
1 polymer ?
#
loop_
_entity_poly.entity_id
_entity_poly.type
_entity_poly.pdbx_seq_one_letter_code
_entity_poly.pdbx_strand_id
1 'polypeptide(L)'
;MQDSSAMIDPHRPWILDRRDDPAAMNWIQTLFNPMGKSSKLHFSRAWTFMFMGRLLLYIVPTCVVAVLAVAGVQTAMLNKPVNLGPVPVPTLLVPFVVFVLVTEYTSFVAHLRRLAEAGRSTLLAGIVLIPLILAMLAFAGGVAGGIAQHEAQVAKVALEKEIAADPAKAAAAKAEENTKAPQRRAPPAEPQTARQMAIGGGLGMAIPIWMLASFGAMLWTLLYVARMPNGGVGEFHTGSHIPENEGLRRPYETA
;
A
#
# COMPACT_ATOMS: atom_id res chain seq x y z
N MET A 1 -24.12 -36.26 29.71
CA MET A 1 -22.65 -36.35 29.82
C MET A 1 -22.12 -34.94 29.67
N GLN A 2 -21.54 -34.39 30.72
CA GLN A 2 -20.90 -33.07 30.68
C GLN A 2 -19.54 -33.26 30.01
N ASP A 3 -19.45 -32.93 28.72
CA ASP A 3 -18.15 -32.88 28.05
C ASP A 3 -17.36 -31.74 28.68
N SER A 4 -16.28 -32.10 29.38
CA SER A 4 -15.26 -31.16 29.80
C SER A 4 -14.85 -30.33 28.59
N SER A 5 -14.96 -29.01 28.66
CA SER A 5 -14.49 -28.08 27.64
C SER A 5 -12.99 -28.33 27.41
N ALA A 6 -12.65 -29.20 26.46
CA ALA A 6 -11.27 -29.42 26.10
C ALA A 6 -10.72 -28.08 25.60
N MET A 7 -9.77 -27.53 26.34
CA MET A 7 -9.14 -26.25 26.04
C MET A 7 -8.55 -26.35 24.62
N ILE A 8 -9.07 -25.54 23.68
CA ILE A 8 -8.72 -25.63 22.26
C ILE A 8 -7.21 -25.45 22.05
N ASP A 9 -6.64 -24.44 22.72
CA ASP A 9 -5.20 -24.21 22.78
C ASP A 9 -4.80 -23.98 24.25
N PRO A 10 -4.05 -24.92 24.87
CA PRO A 10 -3.57 -24.78 26.24
C PRO A 10 -2.73 -23.53 26.49
N HIS A 11 -2.04 -23.02 25.47
CA HIS A 11 -1.22 -21.80 25.58
C HIS A 11 -2.04 -20.52 25.38
N ARG A 12 -3.27 -20.63 24.87
CA ARG A 12 -4.14 -19.49 24.53
C ARG A 12 -5.56 -19.76 25.02
N PRO A 13 -5.79 -19.77 26.36
CA PRO A 13 -7.08 -20.11 26.94
C PRO A 13 -8.21 -19.12 26.58
N TRP A 14 -7.88 -17.97 25.99
CA TRP A 14 -8.87 -17.01 25.47
C TRP A 14 -9.48 -17.44 24.12
N ILE A 15 -8.97 -18.48 23.47
CA ILE A 15 -9.54 -19.08 22.26
C ILE A 15 -10.68 -20.01 22.66
N LEU A 16 -11.92 -19.54 22.49
CA LEU A 16 -13.13 -20.26 22.90
C LEU A 16 -13.89 -20.88 21.72
N ASP A 17 -13.64 -20.38 20.51
CA ASP A 17 -14.24 -20.87 19.26
C ASP A 17 -13.27 -21.83 18.56
N ARG A 18 -13.71 -23.06 18.28
CA ARG A 18 -12.89 -24.08 17.60
C ARG A 18 -12.47 -23.64 16.20
N ARG A 19 -13.26 -22.79 15.52
CA ARG A 19 -12.91 -22.23 14.21
C ARG A 19 -11.70 -21.29 14.28
N ASP A 20 -11.42 -20.73 15.45
CA ASP A 20 -10.26 -19.87 15.69
C ASP A 20 -9.01 -20.66 16.10
N ASP A 21 -9.03 -21.99 16.11
CA ASP A 21 -7.84 -22.81 16.43
C ASP A 21 -6.65 -22.43 15.51
N PRO A 22 -5.52 -21.92 16.07
CA PRO A 22 -4.34 -21.56 15.30
C PRO A 22 -3.70 -22.72 14.54
N ALA A 23 -3.80 -23.95 15.06
CA ALA A 23 -3.17 -25.14 14.49
C ALA A 23 -3.94 -25.64 13.25
N ALA A 24 -5.24 -25.36 13.17
CA ALA A 24 -6.08 -25.72 12.03
C ALA A 24 -5.97 -24.76 10.83
N MET A 25 -5.21 -23.67 10.96
CA MET A 25 -5.10 -22.65 9.90
C MET A 25 -4.28 -23.14 8.70
N ASN A 26 -4.93 -23.24 7.54
CA ASN A 26 -4.25 -23.52 6.27
C ASN A 26 -3.95 -22.21 5.51
N TRP A 27 -2.69 -21.79 5.52
CA TRP A 27 -2.22 -20.54 4.90
C TRP A 27 -2.53 -20.44 3.41
N ILE A 28 -2.32 -21.52 2.64
CA ILE A 28 -2.54 -21.52 1.20
C ILE A 28 -4.03 -21.28 0.92
N GLN A 29 -4.91 -21.98 1.64
CA GLN A 29 -6.35 -21.79 1.50
C GLN A 29 -6.77 -20.39 1.93
N THR A 30 -6.27 -19.88 3.05
CA THR A 30 -6.62 -18.54 3.54
C THR A 30 -6.20 -17.42 2.58
N LEU A 31 -5.04 -17.55 1.94
CA LEU A 31 -4.47 -16.49 1.11
C LEU A 31 -4.87 -16.58 -0.38
N PHE A 32 -5.14 -17.78 -0.91
CA PHE A 32 -5.31 -17.98 -2.35
C PHE A 32 -6.66 -18.58 -2.77
N ASN A 33 -7.49 -19.07 -1.85
CA ASN A 33 -8.82 -19.59 -2.20
C ASN A 33 -9.93 -18.56 -1.86
N PRO A 34 -10.50 -17.85 -2.86
CA PRO A 34 -11.54 -16.84 -2.63
C PRO A 34 -12.91 -17.41 -2.24
N MET A 35 -13.16 -18.71 -2.46
CA MET A 35 -14.47 -19.33 -2.27
C MET A 35 -14.67 -19.92 -0.87
N GLY A 36 -13.66 -19.84 -0.01
CA GLY A 36 -13.76 -20.36 1.35
C GLY A 36 -14.20 -19.32 2.38
N LYS A 37 -14.10 -19.71 3.65
CA LYS A 37 -14.39 -18.88 4.81
C LYS A 37 -13.17 -18.81 5.72
N SER A 38 -13.00 -17.68 6.41
CA SER A 38 -11.90 -17.49 7.36
C SER A 38 -12.46 -16.97 8.67
N SER A 39 -12.14 -17.68 9.74
CA SER A 39 -12.41 -17.24 11.10
C SER A 39 -11.64 -15.94 11.41
N LYS A 40 -12.08 -15.25 12.46
CA LYS A 40 -11.52 -13.98 12.88
C LYS A 40 -10.03 -14.09 13.18
N LEU A 41 -9.59 -15.14 13.87
CA LEU A 41 -8.19 -15.30 14.21
C LEU A 41 -7.34 -15.63 12.98
N HIS A 42 -7.82 -16.50 12.08
CA HIS A 42 -7.09 -16.84 10.85
C HIS A 42 -6.93 -15.61 9.94
N PHE A 43 -8.00 -14.82 9.79
CA PHE A 43 -7.95 -13.55 9.07
C PHE A 43 -6.94 -12.59 9.70
N SER A 44 -7.02 -12.37 11.01
CA SER A 44 -6.15 -11.41 11.70
C SER A 44 -4.68 -11.81 11.60
N ARG A 45 -4.36 -13.10 11.73
CA ARG A 45 -2.99 -13.61 11.54
C ARG A 45 -2.48 -13.38 10.12
N ALA A 46 -3.30 -13.71 9.11
CA ALA A 46 -2.94 -13.51 7.71
C ALA A 46 -2.72 -12.02 7.41
N TRP A 47 -3.65 -11.17 7.85
CA TRP A 47 -3.58 -9.74 7.63
C TRP A 47 -2.37 -9.11 8.33
N THR A 48 -2.11 -9.46 9.59
CA THR A 48 -0.92 -8.99 10.32
C THR A 48 0.37 -9.44 9.65
N PHE A 49 0.45 -10.68 9.15
CA PHE A 49 1.61 -11.15 8.40
C PHE A 49 1.86 -10.29 7.14
N MET A 50 0.81 -10.02 6.35
CA MET A 50 0.91 -9.18 5.16
C MET A 50 1.32 -7.75 5.50
N PHE A 51 0.70 -7.15 6.53
CA PHE A 51 1.00 -5.80 6.97
C PHE A 51 2.43 -5.67 7.50
N MET A 52 2.83 -6.55 8.42
CA MET A 52 4.18 -6.54 8.98
C MET A 52 5.24 -6.88 7.94
N GLY A 53 4.95 -7.80 7.02
CA GLY A 53 5.83 -8.10 5.90
C GLY A 53 6.10 -6.86 5.04
N ARG A 54 5.04 -6.11 4.67
CA ARG A 54 5.19 -4.85 3.94
C ARG A 54 6.01 -3.83 4.73
N LEU A 55 5.70 -3.66 6.00
CA LEU A 55 6.38 -2.71 6.88
C LEU A 55 7.88 -3.01 6.96
N LEU A 56 8.24 -4.27 7.23
CA LEU A 56 9.63 -4.70 7.37
C LEU A 56 10.39 -4.63 6.05
N LEU A 57 9.78 -5.08 4.95
CA LEU A 57 10.39 -5.02 3.61
C LEU A 57 10.60 -3.59 3.10
N TYR A 58 9.88 -2.62 3.65
CA TYR A 58 10.12 -1.21 3.35
C TYR A 58 11.11 -0.56 4.32
N ILE A 59 10.85 -0.64 5.62
CA ILE A 59 11.61 0.06 6.65
C ILE A 59 13.03 -0.47 6.75
N VAL A 60 13.22 -1.79 6.87
CA VAL A 60 14.55 -2.36 7.13
C VAL A 60 15.51 -2.02 5.99
N PRO A 61 15.19 -2.25 4.70
CA PRO A 61 16.10 -1.89 3.62
C PRO A 61 16.36 -0.38 3.52
N THR A 62 15.34 0.46 3.76
CA THR A 62 15.49 1.93 3.75
C THR A 62 16.41 2.41 4.87
N CYS A 63 16.25 1.89 6.09
CA CYS A 63 17.12 2.21 7.22
C CYS A 63 18.56 1.75 6.99
N VAL A 64 18.76 0.56 6.42
CA VAL A 64 20.11 0.07 6.05
C VAL A 64 20.79 1.05 5.09
N VAL A 65 20.10 1.49 4.04
CA VAL A 65 20.65 2.46 3.09
C VAL A 65 20.94 3.81 3.75
N ALA A 66 20.07 4.28 4.63
CA ALA A 66 20.29 5.52 5.37
C ALA A 66 21.54 5.45 6.26
N VAL A 67 21.72 4.35 7.00
CA VAL A 67 22.90 4.14 7.86
C VAL A 67 24.18 4.04 7.02
N LEU A 68 24.16 3.27 5.92
CA LEU A 68 25.30 3.15 5.02
C LEU A 68 25.68 4.49 4.38
N ALA A 69 24.68 5.29 3.98
CA ALA A 69 24.92 6.62 3.42
C ALA A 69 25.58 7.57 4.44
N VAL A 70 25.12 7.56 5.70
CA VAL A 70 25.73 8.36 6.79
C VAL A 70 27.15 7.88 7.09
N ALA A 71 27.42 6.58 6.96
CA ALA A 71 28.75 6.00 7.12
C ALA A 71 29.70 6.26 5.92
N GLY A 72 29.25 6.96 4.88
CA GLY A 72 30.06 7.27 3.70
C GLY A 72 30.20 6.11 2.70
N VAL A 73 29.42 5.04 2.86
CA VAL A 73 29.42 3.91 1.91
C VAL A 73 28.65 4.29 0.65
N GLN A 74 29.19 3.97 -0.52
CA GLN A 74 28.54 4.26 -1.79
C GLN A 74 27.30 3.35 -1.98
N THR A 75 26.11 3.91 -1.81
CA THR A 75 24.82 3.19 -1.93
C THR A 75 24.25 3.19 -3.35
N ALA A 76 24.99 3.70 -4.33
CA ALA A 76 24.53 3.85 -5.72
C ALA A 76 24.04 2.52 -6.32
N MET A 77 24.69 1.40 -6.00
CA MET A 77 24.25 0.08 -6.47
C MET A 77 22.92 -0.36 -5.85
N LEU A 78 22.68 -0.05 -4.57
CA LEU A 78 21.45 -0.41 -3.85
C LEU A 78 20.25 0.42 -4.32
N ASN A 79 20.50 1.67 -4.71
CA ASN A 79 19.50 2.61 -5.21
C ASN A 79 19.38 2.62 -6.74
N LYS A 80 20.16 1.81 -7.46
CA LYS A 80 20.09 1.72 -8.91
C LYS A 80 18.66 1.33 -9.31
N PRO A 81 18.00 2.08 -10.21
CA PRO A 81 16.65 1.75 -10.62
C PRO A 81 16.63 0.48 -11.49
N VAL A 82 15.69 -0.41 -11.20
CA VAL A 82 15.31 -1.57 -12.00
C VAL A 82 13.92 -1.29 -12.56
N ASN A 83 13.71 -1.52 -13.86
CA ASN A 83 12.40 -1.33 -14.46
C ASN A 83 11.51 -2.54 -14.16
N LEU A 84 10.46 -2.36 -13.37
CA LEU A 84 9.33 -3.30 -13.26
C LEU A 84 8.26 -2.83 -14.25
N GLY A 85 8.36 -3.28 -15.50
CA GLY A 85 7.55 -2.74 -16.59
C GLY A 85 7.87 -1.26 -16.85
N PRO A 86 6.88 -0.34 -16.87
CA PRO A 86 7.13 1.09 -17.09
C PRO A 86 7.67 1.81 -15.86
N VAL A 87 7.60 1.20 -14.67
CA VAL A 87 7.93 1.86 -13.40
C VAL A 87 9.36 1.52 -12.94
N PRO A 88 10.26 2.50 -12.83
CA PRO A 88 11.58 2.31 -12.23
C PRO A 88 11.44 2.23 -10.72
N VAL A 89 11.97 1.15 -10.15
CA VAL A 89 11.97 0.90 -8.70
C VAL A 89 13.41 0.75 -8.25
N PRO A 90 13.84 1.40 -7.15
CA PRO A 90 15.15 1.15 -6.56
C PRO A 90 15.35 -0.35 -6.34
N THR A 91 16.51 -0.90 -6.72
CA THR A 91 16.80 -2.34 -6.65
C THR A 91 16.43 -2.93 -5.29
N LEU A 92 16.78 -2.24 -4.20
CA LEU A 92 16.50 -2.69 -2.83
C LEU A 92 15.00 -2.80 -2.49
N LEU A 93 14.13 -2.06 -3.19
CA LEU A 93 12.68 -2.03 -2.96
C LEU A 93 11.92 -2.97 -3.88
N VAL A 94 12.60 -3.66 -4.80
CA VAL A 94 11.95 -4.66 -5.67
C VAL A 94 11.22 -5.75 -4.85
N PRO A 95 11.82 -6.35 -3.79
CA PRO A 95 11.10 -7.31 -2.95
C PRO A 95 9.85 -6.72 -2.30
N PHE A 96 9.93 -5.47 -1.84
CA PHE A 96 8.78 -4.76 -1.28
C PHE A 96 7.66 -4.60 -2.31
N VAL A 97 7.97 -4.10 -3.51
CA VAL A 97 6.94 -3.88 -4.55
C VAL A 97 6.29 -5.19 -4.97
N VAL A 98 7.07 -6.24 -5.21
CA VAL A 98 6.53 -7.58 -5.54
C VAL A 98 5.64 -8.08 -4.40
N PHE A 99 6.10 -7.95 -3.15
CA PHE A 99 5.33 -8.36 -1.99
C PHE A 99 4.03 -7.57 -1.84
N VAL A 100 4.04 -6.25 -2.09
CA VAL A 100 2.82 -5.42 -2.10
C VAL A 100 1.82 -5.96 -3.10
N LEU A 101 2.23 -6.22 -4.35
CA LEU A 101 1.33 -6.74 -5.39
C LEU A 101 0.71 -8.10 -5.02
N VAL A 102 1.53 -9.03 -4.54
CA VAL A 102 1.04 -10.34 -4.05
C VAL A 102 0.06 -10.15 -2.91
N THR A 103 0.42 -9.29 -1.94
CA THR A 103 -0.39 -9.09 -0.75
C THR A 103 -1.64 -8.25 -0.98
N GLU A 104 -1.73 -7.43 -2.04
CA GLU A 104 -2.99 -6.78 -2.43
C GLU A 104 -4.01 -7.84 -2.84
N TYR A 105 -3.59 -8.79 -3.68
CA TYR A 105 -4.44 -9.92 -4.08
C TYR A 105 -4.81 -10.79 -2.88
N THR A 106 -3.84 -11.24 -2.08
CA THR A 106 -4.15 -12.14 -0.96
C THR A 106 -4.90 -11.41 0.16
N SER A 107 -4.75 -10.10 0.31
CA SER A 107 -5.58 -9.29 1.21
C SER A 107 -7.02 -9.26 0.72
N PHE A 108 -7.27 -9.03 -0.58
CA PHE A 108 -8.61 -9.13 -1.14
C PHE A 108 -9.25 -10.50 -0.88
N VAL A 109 -8.51 -11.60 -1.12
CA VAL A 109 -8.97 -12.97 -0.83
C VAL A 109 -9.29 -13.15 0.67
N ALA A 110 -8.41 -12.70 1.56
CA ALA A 110 -8.63 -12.82 3.00
C ALA A 110 -9.91 -12.06 3.44
N HIS A 111 -10.17 -10.89 2.85
CA HIS A 111 -11.37 -10.10 3.12
C HIS A 111 -12.64 -10.77 2.60
N LEU A 112 -12.62 -11.33 1.38
CA LEU A 112 -13.74 -12.11 0.83
C LEU A 112 -14.14 -13.23 1.81
N ARG A 113 -13.16 -14.03 2.22
CA ARG A 113 -13.38 -15.17 3.12
C ARG A 113 -13.88 -14.74 4.50
N ARG A 114 -13.38 -13.61 5.02
CA ARG A 114 -13.80 -13.07 6.33
C ARG A 114 -15.22 -12.53 6.29
N LEU A 115 -15.57 -11.78 5.23
CA LEU A 115 -16.93 -11.28 5.03
C LEU A 115 -17.93 -12.44 4.83
N ALA A 116 -17.54 -13.47 4.07
CA ALA A 116 -18.35 -14.68 3.89
C ALA A 116 -18.56 -15.46 5.20
N GLU A 117 -17.54 -15.56 6.07
CA GLU A 117 -17.67 -16.17 7.40
C GLU A 117 -18.60 -15.36 8.30
N ALA A 118 -18.59 -14.03 8.18
CA ALA A 118 -19.45 -13.15 8.96
C ALA A 118 -20.86 -12.96 8.36
N GLY A 119 -21.22 -13.68 7.30
CA GLY A 119 -22.52 -13.54 6.62
C GLY A 119 -22.75 -12.14 6.03
N ARG A 120 -21.68 -11.41 5.70
CA ARG A 120 -21.74 -10.08 5.10
C ARG A 120 -21.47 -10.14 3.60
N SER A 121 -21.90 -9.10 2.89
CA SER A 121 -21.66 -8.99 1.45
C SER A 121 -20.16 -9.00 1.16
N THR A 122 -19.73 -9.97 0.36
CA THR A 122 -18.34 -10.12 -0.09
C THR A 122 -17.90 -9.01 -1.03
N LEU A 123 -18.85 -8.26 -1.63
CA LEU A 123 -18.56 -7.08 -2.44
C LEU A 123 -17.77 -6.01 -1.67
N LEU A 124 -17.93 -5.94 -0.35
CA LEU A 124 -17.18 -5.02 0.50
C LEU A 124 -15.68 -5.29 0.50
N ALA A 125 -15.22 -6.50 0.13
CA ALA A 125 -13.79 -6.79 -0.03
C ALA A 125 -13.13 -5.89 -1.08
N GLY A 126 -13.90 -5.36 -2.05
CA GLY A 126 -13.42 -4.40 -3.04
C GLY A 126 -12.87 -3.10 -2.43
N ILE A 127 -13.25 -2.74 -1.19
CA ILE A 127 -12.71 -1.57 -0.49
C ILE A 127 -11.19 -1.64 -0.37
N VAL A 128 -10.63 -2.84 -0.19
CA VAL A 128 -9.18 -3.05 -0.06
C VAL A 128 -8.44 -2.79 -1.37
N LEU A 129 -9.14 -2.84 -2.52
CA LEU A 129 -8.56 -2.54 -3.84
C LEU A 129 -8.58 -1.04 -4.17
N ILE A 130 -9.39 -0.24 -3.45
CA ILE A 130 -9.52 1.21 -3.69
C ILE A 130 -8.15 1.92 -3.68
N PRO A 131 -7.24 1.68 -2.71
CA PRO A 131 -5.93 2.33 -2.71
C PRO A 131 -5.15 2.08 -4.01
N LEU A 132 -5.15 0.84 -4.50
CA LEU A 132 -4.46 0.49 -5.74
C LEU A 132 -5.10 1.15 -6.96
N ILE A 133 -6.43 1.15 -7.05
CA ILE A 133 -7.17 1.80 -8.15
C ILE A 133 -6.88 3.31 -8.17
N LEU A 134 -6.97 3.98 -7.02
CA LEU A 134 -6.67 5.41 -6.91
C LEU A 134 -5.20 5.71 -7.25
N ALA A 135 -4.27 4.85 -6.83
CA ALA A 135 -2.86 4.98 -7.18
C ALA A 135 -2.64 4.90 -8.70
N MET A 136 -3.32 3.98 -9.39
CA MET A 136 -3.21 3.85 -10.85
C MET A 136 -3.79 5.07 -11.57
N LEU A 137 -4.95 5.57 -11.14
CA LEU A 137 -5.55 6.78 -11.70
C LEU A 137 -4.67 8.01 -11.48
N ALA A 138 -4.15 8.17 -10.26
CA ALA A 138 -3.20 9.22 -9.90
C ALA A 138 -1.90 9.11 -10.70
N PHE A 139 -1.38 7.90 -10.92
CA PHE A 139 -0.21 7.68 -11.74
C PHE A 139 -0.45 8.14 -13.18
N ALA A 140 -1.57 7.75 -13.78
CA ALA A 140 -1.93 8.16 -15.15
C ALA A 140 -2.05 9.69 -15.26
N GLY A 141 -2.72 10.34 -14.29
CA GLY A 141 -2.83 11.79 -14.24
C GLY A 141 -1.47 12.49 -14.05
N GLY A 142 -0.63 11.96 -13.15
CA GLY A 142 0.72 12.48 -12.91
C GLY A 142 1.65 12.30 -14.11
N VAL A 143 1.50 11.22 -14.89
CA VAL A 143 2.21 11.00 -16.16
C VAL A 143 1.86 12.08 -17.16
N ALA A 144 0.57 12.35 -17.36
CA ALA A 144 0.11 13.42 -18.25
C ALA A 144 0.65 14.80 -17.80
N GLY A 145 0.61 15.08 -16.50
CA GLY A 145 1.17 16.30 -15.92
C GLY A 145 2.69 16.43 -16.13
N GLY A 146 3.44 15.34 -15.95
CA GLY A 146 4.89 15.32 -16.16
C GLY A 146 5.29 15.54 -17.62
N ILE A 147 4.51 15.02 -18.58
CA ILE A 147 4.69 15.29 -20.01
C ILE A 147 4.48 16.77 -20.32
N ALA A 148 3.37 17.35 -19.84
CA ALA A 148 3.08 18.77 -20.04
C ALA A 148 4.16 19.68 -19.42
N GLN A 149 4.69 19.31 -18.25
CA GLN A 149 5.82 20.02 -17.63
C GLN A 149 7.08 19.96 -18.48
N HIS A 150 7.41 18.80 -19.06
CA HIS A 150 8.55 18.67 -19.96
C HIS A 150 8.38 19.54 -21.21
N GLU A 151 7.20 19.53 -21.84
CA GLU A 151 6.90 20.40 -23.00
C GLU A 151 7.04 21.89 -22.66
N ALA A 152 6.54 22.32 -21.50
CA ALA A 152 6.70 23.69 -21.02
C ALA A 152 8.17 24.05 -20.77
N GLN A 153 8.98 23.12 -20.24
CA GLN A 153 10.42 23.34 -20.05
C GLN A 153 11.16 23.47 -21.38
N VAL A 154 10.87 22.60 -22.35
CA VAL A 154 11.46 22.70 -23.69
C VAL A 154 11.08 24.03 -24.36
N ALA A 155 9.82 24.45 -24.26
CA ALA A 155 9.35 25.73 -24.79
C ALA A 155 10.06 26.92 -24.12
N LYS A 156 10.24 26.87 -22.79
CA LYS A 156 10.96 27.90 -22.03
C LYS A 156 12.43 27.98 -22.45
N VAL A 157 13.11 26.85 -22.59
CA VAL A 157 14.51 26.81 -23.05
C VAL A 157 14.63 27.32 -24.49
N ALA A 158 13.67 27.01 -25.37
CA ALA A 158 13.65 27.55 -26.72
C ALA A 158 13.48 29.07 -26.73
N LEU A 159 12.56 29.61 -25.91
CA LEU A 159 12.36 31.04 -25.74
C LEU A 159 13.61 31.74 -25.17
N GLU A 160 14.26 31.15 -24.16
CA GLU A 160 15.52 31.67 -23.59
C GLU A 160 16.63 31.71 -24.64
N LYS A 161 16.72 30.70 -25.52
CA LYS A 161 17.66 30.70 -26.66
C LYS A 161 17.32 31.78 -27.69
N GLU A 162 16.05 32.00 -27.99
CA GLU A 162 15.61 33.06 -28.90
C GLU A 162 15.94 34.45 -28.33
N ILE A 163 15.66 34.67 -27.04
CA ILE A 163 16.00 35.91 -26.32
C ILE A 163 17.51 36.12 -26.28
N ALA A 164 18.31 35.07 -26.06
CA ALA A 164 19.77 35.16 -26.04
C ALA A 164 20.39 35.38 -27.43
N ALA A 165 19.71 34.96 -28.50
CA ALA A 165 20.13 35.18 -29.88
C ALA A 165 19.80 36.60 -30.38
N ASP A 166 18.84 37.29 -29.75
CA ASP A 166 18.49 38.68 -30.04
C ASP A 166 19.23 39.65 -29.08
N PRO A 167 20.22 40.41 -29.56
CA PRO A 167 21.02 41.29 -28.71
C PRO A 167 20.20 42.41 -28.02
N ALA A 168 19.08 42.84 -28.59
CA ALA A 168 18.22 43.86 -27.98
C ALA A 168 17.38 43.28 -26.82
N LYS A 169 16.83 42.06 -27.00
CA LYS A 169 16.09 41.36 -25.94
C LYS A 169 17.00 40.83 -24.83
N ALA A 170 18.22 40.37 -25.16
CA ALA A 170 19.21 39.95 -24.19
C ALA A 170 19.71 41.11 -23.30
N ALA A 171 19.82 42.33 -23.86
CA ALA A 171 20.16 43.52 -23.09
C ALA A 171 19.04 43.95 -22.13
N ALA A 172 17.79 43.88 -22.57
CA ALA A 172 16.61 44.15 -21.73
C ALA A 172 16.46 43.14 -20.58
N ALA A 173 16.64 41.84 -20.86
CA ALA A 173 16.55 40.78 -19.83
C ALA A 173 17.66 40.91 -18.76
N LYS A 174 18.89 41.28 -19.16
CA LYS A 174 19.99 41.54 -18.21
C LYS A 174 19.75 42.77 -17.33
N ALA A 175 19.05 43.80 -17.84
CA ALA A 175 18.69 44.98 -17.06
C ALA A 175 17.65 44.64 -15.96
N GLU A 176 16.74 43.71 -16.22
CA GLU A 176 15.77 43.19 -15.22
C GLU A 176 16.38 42.16 -14.25
N GLU A 177 17.41 41.41 -14.64
CA GLU A 177 18.08 40.44 -13.75
C GLU A 177 18.96 41.15 -12.70
N ASN A 178 19.55 42.30 -13.04
CA ASN A 178 20.38 43.12 -12.14
C ASN A 178 19.64 43.73 -10.94
N THR A 179 18.30 43.69 -10.90
CA THR A 179 17.50 44.11 -9.74
C THR A 179 17.13 42.96 -8.79
N LYS A 180 17.46 41.70 -9.10
CA LYS A 180 17.16 40.55 -8.23
C LYS A 180 18.42 39.98 -7.56
N ALA A 181 18.33 39.75 -6.25
CA ALA A 181 19.41 39.24 -5.42
C ALA A 181 19.94 37.88 -5.93
N PRO A 182 21.26 37.61 -5.82
CA PRO A 182 21.89 36.44 -6.44
C PRO A 182 21.36 35.14 -5.83
N GLN A 183 20.49 34.44 -6.58
CA GLN A 183 20.16 33.06 -6.27
C GLN A 183 21.36 32.18 -6.60
N ARG A 184 21.79 31.40 -5.61
CA ARG A 184 22.87 30.42 -5.69
C ARG A 184 22.53 29.42 -6.81
N ARG A 185 23.10 29.62 -8.00
CA ARG A 185 22.95 28.73 -9.16
C ARG A 185 23.55 27.38 -8.80
N ALA A 186 22.70 26.41 -8.48
CA ALA A 186 23.10 25.01 -8.49
C ALA A 186 23.61 24.68 -9.91
N PRO A 187 24.59 23.76 -10.06
CA PRO A 187 25.01 23.27 -11.37
C PRO A 187 23.76 22.85 -12.16
N PRO A 188 23.70 23.10 -13.49
CA PRO A 188 22.57 22.69 -14.29
C PRO A 188 22.39 21.19 -14.12
N ALA A 189 21.30 20.77 -13.47
CA ALA A 189 20.90 19.37 -13.52
C ALA A 189 20.67 19.06 -15.01
N GLU A 190 21.23 17.95 -15.48
CA GLU A 190 20.97 17.50 -16.85
C GLU A 190 19.45 17.51 -17.10
N PRO A 191 18.97 18.06 -18.23
CA PRO A 191 17.55 18.15 -18.51
C PRO A 191 16.95 16.74 -18.47
N GLN A 192 16.00 16.54 -17.55
CA GLN A 192 15.33 15.27 -17.40
C GLN A 192 14.64 14.90 -18.72
N THR A 193 14.79 13.66 -19.14
CA THR A 193 14.09 13.17 -20.34
C THR A 193 12.57 13.22 -20.13
N ALA A 194 11.79 13.37 -21.20
CA ALA A 194 10.32 13.35 -21.14
C ALA A 194 9.79 12.14 -20.34
N ARG A 195 10.40 10.96 -20.53
CA ARG A 195 10.06 9.74 -19.80
C ARG A 195 10.31 9.86 -18.29
N GLN A 196 11.44 10.45 -17.88
CA GLN A 196 11.75 10.64 -16.46
C GLN A 196 10.78 11.61 -15.79
N MET A 197 10.45 12.72 -16.46
CA MET A 197 9.47 13.68 -15.93
C MET A 197 8.07 13.09 -15.84
N ALA A 198 7.64 12.34 -16.87
CA ALA A 198 6.37 11.64 -16.87
C ALA A 198 6.27 10.64 -15.71
N ILE A 199 7.25 9.76 -15.56
CA ILE A 199 7.27 8.77 -14.49
C ILE A 199 7.39 9.43 -13.11
N GLY A 200 8.22 10.46 -12.98
CA GLY A 200 8.38 11.22 -11.75
C GLY A 200 7.09 11.90 -11.31
N GLY A 201 6.37 12.52 -12.26
CA GLY A 201 5.04 13.09 -12.03
C GLY A 201 4.01 12.01 -11.63
N GLY A 202 4.02 10.88 -12.35
CA GLY A 202 3.15 9.73 -12.05
C GLY A 202 3.35 9.20 -10.63
N LEU A 203 4.59 8.84 -10.27
CA LEU A 203 4.92 8.34 -8.93
C LEU A 203 4.70 9.40 -7.85
N GLY A 204 5.06 10.66 -8.12
CA GLY A 204 4.89 11.77 -7.20
C GLY A 204 3.44 12.03 -6.81
N MET A 205 2.49 11.73 -7.71
CA MET A 205 1.05 11.81 -7.41
C MET A 205 0.51 10.49 -6.84
N ALA A 206 0.92 9.35 -7.39
CA ALA A 206 0.38 8.04 -7.02
C ALA A 206 0.71 7.62 -5.60
N ILE A 207 1.97 7.78 -5.17
CA ILE A 207 2.44 7.34 -3.85
C ILE A 207 1.66 7.99 -2.69
N PRO A 208 1.53 9.33 -2.58
CA PRO A 208 0.81 9.94 -1.46
C PRO A 208 -0.67 9.56 -1.45
N ILE A 209 -1.31 9.49 -2.62
CA ILE A 209 -2.72 9.07 -2.74
C ILE A 209 -2.88 7.62 -2.30
N TRP A 210 -2.00 6.73 -2.75
CA TRP A 210 -1.98 5.33 -2.33
C TRP A 210 -1.81 5.20 -0.82
N MET A 211 -0.89 5.94 -0.21
CA MET A 211 -0.64 5.89 1.23
C MET A 211 -1.86 6.35 2.04
N LEU A 212 -2.47 7.47 1.67
CA LEU A 212 -3.66 7.99 2.34
C LEU A 212 -4.86 7.05 2.22
N ALA A 213 -5.11 6.53 1.02
CA ALA A 213 -6.18 5.57 0.80
C ALA A 213 -5.91 4.24 1.54
N SER A 214 -4.66 3.77 1.54
CA SER A 214 -4.25 2.55 2.26
C SER A 214 -4.45 2.69 3.76
N PHE A 215 -4.20 3.88 4.32
CA PHE A 215 -4.48 4.16 5.72
C PHE A 215 -5.99 4.06 6.03
N GLY A 216 -6.85 4.60 5.17
CA GLY A 216 -8.30 4.43 5.30
C GLY A 216 -8.75 2.97 5.22
N ALA A 217 -8.24 2.21 4.26
CA ALA A 217 -8.53 0.79 4.11
C ALA A 217 -8.03 -0.02 5.33
N MET A 218 -6.87 0.33 5.88
CA MET A 218 -6.33 -0.26 7.10
C MET A 218 -7.25 0.01 8.30
N LEU A 219 -7.70 1.24 8.50
CA LEU A 219 -8.64 1.58 9.57
C LEU A 219 -9.95 0.80 9.43
N TRP A 220 -10.52 0.75 8.22
CA TRP A 220 -11.71 -0.05 7.95
C TRP A 220 -11.47 -1.54 8.28
N THR A 221 -10.32 -2.08 7.89
CA THR A 221 -9.96 -3.47 8.19
C THR A 221 -9.92 -3.72 9.70
N LEU A 222 -9.26 -2.86 10.46
CA LEU A 222 -9.05 -3.02 11.90
C LEU A 222 -10.30 -2.73 12.74
N LEU A 223 -11.08 -1.73 12.34
CA LEU A 223 -12.25 -1.27 13.10
C LEU A 223 -13.51 -2.06 12.76
N TYR A 224 -13.63 -2.59 11.54
CA TYR A 224 -14.81 -3.30 11.07
C TYR A 224 -14.52 -4.79 10.83
N VAL A 225 -13.70 -5.11 9.84
CA VAL A 225 -13.55 -6.49 9.32
C VAL A 225 -12.97 -7.44 10.36
N ALA A 226 -11.91 -7.02 11.04
CA ALA A 226 -11.23 -7.79 12.07
C ALA A 226 -12.09 -8.01 13.33
N ARG A 227 -13.13 -7.19 13.54
CA ARG A 227 -13.97 -7.21 14.74
C ARG A 227 -15.30 -7.93 14.56
N MET A 228 -15.66 -8.28 13.32
CA MET A 228 -16.89 -9.04 13.06
C MET A 228 -16.90 -10.34 13.89
N PRO A 229 -18.05 -10.81 14.36
CA PRO A 229 -18.19 -12.12 14.98
C PRO A 229 -18.05 -13.25 13.95
N ASN A 230 -17.63 -14.44 14.37
CA ASN A 230 -17.65 -15.63 13.50
C ASN A 230 -19.10 -16.09 13.29
N GLY A 231 -19.48 -16.46 12.07
CA GLY A 231 -20.87 -16.78 11.73
C GLY A 231 -21.81 -15.57 11.61
N GLY A 232 -21.35 -14.34 11.87
CA GLY A 232 -22.14 -13.12 11.68
C GLY A 232 -23.13 -12.78 12.80
N VAL A 233 -23.20 -13.59 13.85
CA VAL A 233 -24.11 -13.44 15.00
C VAL A 233 -23.31 -13.01 16.23
N GLY A 234 -23.74 -11.94 16.90
CA GLY A 234 -23.09 -11.38 18.09
C GLY A 234 -22.60 -9.94 17.91
N GLU A 235 -22.15 -9.30 18.98
CA GLU A 235 -21.61 -7.93 18.90
C GLU A 235 -20.17 -7.92 18.36
N PHE A 236 -19.72 -6.74 17.94
CA PHE A 236 -18.33 -6.53 17.52
C PHE A 236 -17.40 -6.60 18.72
N HIS A 237 -16.42 -7.50 18.68
CA HIS A 237 -15.50 -7.72 19.79
C HIS A 237 -14.06 -7.80 19.31
N THR A 238 -13.12 -7.65 20.25
CA THR A 238 -11.68 -7.81 20.00
C THR A 238 -11.17 -9.24 20.24
N GLY A 239 -11.88 -10.08 21.03
CA GLY A 239 -11.52 -11.49 21.29
C GLY A 239 -12.36 -12.56 20.56
N SER A 240 -12.03 -13.83 20.77
CA SER A 240 -12.69 -15.05 20.22
C SER A 240 -13.82 -15.58 21.11
N HIS A 241 -14.48 -14.70 21.86
CA HIS A 241 -15.33 -15.07 23.00
C HIS A 241 -16.73 -15.58 22.64
N ILE A 242 -17.02 -15.86 21.37
CA ILE A 242 -18.33 -16.41 20.98
C ILE A 242 -18.18 -17.93 20.93
N PRO A 243 -18.65 -18.66 21.93
CA PRO A 243 -18.57 -20.11 21.92
C PRO A 243 -19.44 -20.68 20.79
N GLU A 244 -19.01 -21.83 20.25
CA GLU A 244 -19.63 -22.53 19.11
C GLU A 244 -21.16 -22.74 19.27
N ASN A 245 -21.62 -22.83 20.52
CA ASN A 245 -23.02 -23.03 20.91
C ASN A 245 -23.90 -21.77 20.88
N GLU A 246 -23.34 -20.55 20.86
CA GLU A 246 -24.12 -19.31 20.67
C GLU A 246 -24.43 -19.05 19.19
N GLY A 247 -23.51 -19.39 18.29
CA GLY A 247 -23.70 -19.26 16.84
C GLY A 247 -24.76 -20.20 16.26
N LEU A 248 -25.01 -21.34 16.92
CA LEU A 248 -26.03 -22.32 16.53
C LEU A 248 -27.44 -22.01 17.07
N ARG A 249 -27.56 -21.17 18.12
CA ARG A 249 -28.83 -20.99 18.84
C ARG A 249 -29.85 -20.06 18.17
N ARG A 250 -29.53 -19.29 17.13
CA ARG A 250 -30.50 -18.35 16.54
C ARG A 250 -30.44 -18.20 15.02
N PRO A 251 -31.02 -19.17 14.30
CA PRO A 251 -31.78 -18.81 13.10
C PRO A 251 -33.29 -19.09 13.20
N TYR A 252 -33.77 -19.79 14.25
CA TYR A 252 -35.17 -20.27 14.30
C TYR A 252 -35.91 -20.11 15.64
N GLU A 253 -35.35 -19.46 16.65
CA GLU A 253 -36.06 -19.24 17.95
C GLU A 253 -36.91 -17.95 17.99
N THR A 254 -37.25 -17.39 16.83
CA THR A 254 -38.32 -16.38 16.72
C THR A 254 -39.24 -16.77 15.57
N ALA A 255 -40.07 -17.79 15.83
CA ALA A 255 -41.34 -18.01 15.14
C ALA A 255 -42.45 -17.85 16.18
#